data_AF-A0A060C715-F1
#
_entry.id   AF-A0A060C715-F1
#
_cell.length_a   1.000
_cell.length_b   1.000
_cell.length_c   1.000
_cell.angle_alpha   90.00
_cell.angle_beta   90.00
_cell.angle_gamma   90.00
#
_symmetry.space_group_name_H-M   'P 1'
#
loop_
_entity.id
_entity.type
_entity.pdbx_description
1 polymer ?
#
loop_
_entity_poly.entity_id
_entity_poly.type
_entity_poly.pdbx_seq_one_letter_code
_entity_poly.pdbx_strand_id
1 'polypeptide(L)' 'TCGQTAMRLPASESESIDEAVTLAKQADVVVLVLGETSDMSGEAASRSDIRLPQEQIELFDEVRKANEHVVVVLL' A
#
# COMPACT_ATOMS: atom_id res chain seq x y z
N THR A 1 -24.85 3.40 -1.68
CA THR A 1 -23.97 2.45 -2.38
C THR A 1 -22.57 2.65 -1.83
N CYS A 2 -22.22 1.96 -0.74
CA CYS A 2 -20.87 2.04 -0.16
C CYS A 2 -20.05 0.91 -0.78
N GLY A 3 -19.31 1.20 -1.85
CA GLY A 3 -18.40 0.25 -2.48
C GLY A 3 -17.10 0.16 -1.70
N GLN A 4 -17.11 -0.54 -0.55
CA GLN A 4 -15.87 -0.87 0.16
C GLN A 4 -15.30 -2.16 -0.44
N THR A 5 -14.48 -2.02 -1.49
CA THR A 5 -13.64 -3.12 -1.97
C THR A 5 -12.37 -3.14 -1.13
N ALA A 6 -12.30 -4.05 -0.16
CA ALA A 6 -11.09 -4.29 0.62
C ALA A 6 -10.28 -5.41 -0.05
N MET A 7 -9.04 -5.09 -0.46
CA MET A 7 -8.15 -6.01 -1.17
C MET A 7 -6.82 -6.14 -0.42
N ARG A 8 -6.32 -7.38 -0.33
CA ARG A 8 -4.96 -7.69 0.12
C ARG A 8 -4.15 -8.18 -1.08
N LEU A 9 -3.06 -7.51 -1.39
CA LEU A 9 -2.20 -7.84 -2.54
C LEU A 9 -1.49 -9.20 -2.30
N PRO A 10 -1.52 -10.14 -3.26
CA PRO A 10 -0.77 -11.38 -3.19
C PRO A 10 0.74 -11.16 -3.42
N ALA A 11 1.54 -12.20 -3.23
CA ALA A 11 3.01 -12.11 -3.25
C ALA A 11 3.65 -11.93 -4.64
N SER A 12 2.90 -11.99 -5.74
CA SER A 12 3.45 -11.67 -7.07
C SER A 12 3.43 -10.16 -7.28
N GLU A 13 4.61 -9.54 -7.20
CA GLU A 13 4.79 -8.09 -7.05
C GLU A 13 4.22 -7.26 -8.21
N SER A 14 4.40 -7.70 -9.46
CA SER A 14 4.01 -6.91 -10.64
C SER A 14 2.51 -6.98 -10.95
N GLU A 15 1.90 -8.16 -10.87
CA GLU A 15 0.46 -8.32 -11.14
C GLU A 15 -0.40 -7.62 -10.07
N SER A 16 0.16 -7.47 -8.86
CA SER A 16 -0.49 -6.82 -7.74
C SER A 16 -0.62 -5.31 -7.91
N ILE A 17 0.41 -4.61 -8.40
CA ILE A 17 0.37 -3.14 -8.54
C ILE A 17 -0.61 -2.72 -9.64
N ASP A 18 -0.63 -3.41 -10.79
CA ASP A 18 -1.55 -3.09 -11.89
C ASP A 18 -3.02 -3.21 -11.49
N GLU A 19 -3.35 -4.20 -10.65
CA GLU A 19 -4.69 -4.37 -10.10
C GLU A 19 -5.04 -3.24 -9.13
N ALA A 20 -4.12 -2.89 -8.21
CA ALA A 20 -4.32 -1.78 -7.29
C ALA A 20 -4.54 -0.44 -8.03
N VAL A 21 -3.77 -0.19 -9.10
CA VAL A 21 -3.93 0.97 -9.98
C VAL A 21 -5.30 0.97 -10.66
N THR A 22 -5.76 -0.20 -11.14
CA THR A 22 -7.06 -0.34 -11.81
C THR A 22 -8.23 -0.05 -10.85
N LEU A 23 -8.13 -0.49 -9.59
CA LEU A 23 -9.12 -0.19 -8.56
C LEU A 23 -9.05 1.29 -8.13
N ALA A 24 -7.85 1.86 -8.00
CA ALA A 24 -7.66 3.26 -7.63
C ALA A 24 -8.32 4.23 -8.61
N LYS A 25 -8.27 3.94 -9.92
CA LYS A 25 -8.94 4.73 -10.97
C LYS A 25 -10.47 4.75 -10.84
N GLN A 26 -11.06 3.75 -10.19
CA GLN A 26 -12.51 3.59 -10.06
C GLN A 26 -13.04 4.09 -8.71
N ALA A 27 -12.16 4.38 -7.76
CA ALA A 27 -12.53 4.81 -6.40
C ALA A 27 -12.63 6.34 -6.31
N ASP A 28 -13.60 6.83 -5.53
CA ASP A 28 -13.67 8.27 -5.21
C ASP A 28 -12.53 8.69 -4.27
N VAL A 29 -12.16 7.81 -3.34
CA VAL A 29 -11.07 7.98 -2.37
C VAL A 29 -10.38 6.63 -2.17
N VAL A 30 -9.04 6.64 -2.14
CA VAL A 30 -8.23 5.45 -1.86
C VAL A 30 -7.70 5.50 -0.43
N VAL A 31 -7.93 4.45 0.34
CA VAL A 31 -7.28 4.26 1.66
C VAL A 31 -6.17 3.24 1.48
N LEU A 32 -4.92 3.71 1.53
CA LEU A 32 -3.74 2.89 1.35
C LEU A 32 -3.11 2.59 2.72
N VAL A 33 -3.06 1.30 3.10
CA VAL A 33 -2.49 0.85 4.37
C VAL A 33 -1.07 0.37 4.12
N LEU A 34 -0.09 1.13 4.62
CA LEU A 34 1.34 0.87 4.47
C LEU A 34 1.97 0.78 5.86
N GLY A 35 3.16 0.22 5.97
CA GLY A 35 3.82 0.14 7.27
C GLY A 35 4.75 -1.06 7.43
N GLU A 36 5.06 -1.32 8.69
CA GLU A 36 5.85 -2.46 9.10
C GLU A 36 4.96 -3.70 9.28
N THR A 37 5.51 -4.88 8.97
CA THR A 37 4.90 -6.13 9.42
C THR A 37 5.19 -6.34 10.90
N SER A 38 4.44 -7.21 11.57
CA SER A 38 4.65 -7.52 12.99
C SER A 38 6.06 -8.01 13.30
N ASP A 39 6.71 -8.68 12.34
CA ASP A 39 8.06 -9.25 12.51
C ASP A 39 9.18 -8.23 12.22
N MET A 40 8.85 -7.07 11.66
CA MET A 40 9.82 -5.97 11.41
C MET A 40 10.10 -5.14 12.66
N SER A 41 9.39 -5.41 13.75
CA SER A 41 9.53 -4.72 15.04
C SER A 41 9.50 -5.73 16.21
N GLY A 42 9.71 -5.25 17.43
CA GLY A 42 9.77 -6.09 18.62
C GLY A 42 11.19 -6.50 19.05
N GLU A 43 11.30 -7.65 19.71
CA GLU A 43 12.57 -8.10 20.31
C GLU A 43 13.60 -8.48 19.24
N ALA A 44 14.82 -7.94 19.39
CA ALA A 44 15.93 -8.14 18.45
C ALA A 44 15.65 -7.73 16.99
N ALA A 45 14.59 -6.96 16.72
CA ALA A 45 14.21 -6.48 15.39
C ALA A 45 14.64 -5.02 15.13
N SER A 46 15.77 -4.58 15.70
CA SER A 46 16.27 -3.22 15.47
C SER A 46 16.71 -3.04 14.02
N ARG A 47 16.13 -2.05 13.34
CA ARG A 47 16.47 -1.70 11.96
C ARG A 47 17.35 -0.46 11.94
N SER A 48 18.41 -0.50 11.12
CA SER A 48 19.26 0.68 10.87
C SER A 48 18.63 1.66 9.87
N ASP A 49 17.67 1.17 9.07
CA ASP A 49 16.91 1.94 8.11
C ASP A 49 15.42 1.88 8.46
N ILE A 50 14.84 3.04 8.75
CA ILE A 50 13.45 3.21 9.20
C ILE A 50 12.51 3.62 8.06
N ARG A 51 12.99 3.61 6.81
CA ARG A 51 12.14 3.85 5.64
C ARG A 51 11.20 2.66 5.41
N LEU A 52 10.07 2.96 4.77
CA LEU A 52 9.20 1.92 4.24
C LEU A 52 9.96 1.08 3.21
N PRO A 53 9.65 -0.22 3.10
CA PRO A 53 10.14 -1.06 2.01
C PRO A 53 9.89 -0.41 0.64
N GLN A 54 10.84 -0.55 -0.28
CA GLN A 54 10.81 0.13 -1.58
C GLN A 54 9.57 -0.25 -2.41
N GLU A 55 9.13 -1.50 -2.34
CA GLU A 55 7.89 -2.00 -2.93
C GLU A 55 6.64 -1.21 -2.48
N GLN A 56 6.58 -0.77 -1.22
CA GLN A 56 5.47 0.03 -0.70
C GLN A 56 5.53 1.47 -1.22
N ILE A 57 6.74 1.99 -1.46
CA ILE A 57 6.94 3.30 -2.09
C ILE A 57 6.49 3.26 -3.55
N GLU A 58 6.84 2.21 -4.29
CA GLU A 58 6.43 2.03 -5.68
C GLU A 58 4.91 1.89 -5.81
N LEU A 59 4.28 1.11 -4.92
CA LEU A 59 2.82 1.02 -4.84
C LEU A 59 2.18 2.39 -4.59
N PHE A 60 2.70 3.16 -3.61
CA PHE A 60 2.20 4.50 -3.34
C PHE A 60 2.30 5.41 -4.56
N ASP A 61 3.45 5.42 -5.23
CA ASP A 61 3.70 6.28 -6.39
C ASP A 61 2.75 5.95 -7.55
N GLU A 62 2.55 4.68 -7.87
CA GLU A 62 1.65 4.27 -8.95
C GLU A 62 0.17 4.52 -8.62
N VAL A 63 -0.26 4.24 -7.38
CA VAL A 63 -1.63 4.52 -6.94
C VAL A 63 -1.91 6.03 -6.90
N ARG A 64 -0.96 6.84 -6.42
CA ARG A 64 -1.06 8.31 -6.37
C ARG A 64 -1.10 8.93 -7.77
N LYS A 65 -0.38 8.36 -8.75
CA LYS A 65 -0.48 8.77 -10.16
C LYS A 65 -1.86 8.46 -10.74
N ALA A 66 -2.47 7.37 -10.31
CA ALA A 66 -3.78 6.92 -10.78
C ALA A 66 -4.96 7.66 -10.12
N ASN A 67 -4.81 8.11 -8.87
CA ASN A 67 -5.82 8.86 -8.13
C ASN A 67 -5.16 9.88 -7.18
N GLU A 68 -5.57 11.14 -7.22
CA GLU A 68 -5.02 12.19 -6.36
C GLU A 68 -5.54 12.10 -4.90
N HIS A 69 -6.74 11.53 -4.71
CA HIS A 69 -7.44 11.43 -3.43
C HIS A 69 -7.04 10.17 -2.64
N VAL A 70 -5.78 10.15 -2.19
CA VAL A 70 -5.21 9.05 -1.39
C VAL A 70 -5.06 9.45 0.07
N VAL A 71 -5.55 8.62 0.98
CA VAL A 71 -5.30 8.67 2.42
C VAL A 71 -4.39 7.51 2.79
N VAL A 72 -3.26 7.80 3.42
CA VAL A 72 -2.33 6.76 3.90
C VAL A 72 -2.58 6.49 5.38
N VAL A 73 -2.76 5.22 5.72
CA VAL A 73 -2.77 4.73 7.10
C VAL A 73 -1.45 4.01 7.33
N LEU A 74 -0.64 4.51 8.27
CA LEU A 74 0.67 3.96 8.58
C LEU A 74 0.58 3.03 9.81
N LEU A 75 1.09 1.80 9.67
CA LEU A 75 1.11 0.76 10.71
C LEU A 75 2.53 0.45 11.20
#